data_AF-A0A1A6GTW6-F1
#
_entry.id   AF-A0A1A6GTW6-F1
#
_cell.length_a   1.000
_cell.length_b   1.000
_cell.length_c   1.000
_cell.angle_alpha   90.00
_cell.angle_beta   90.00
_cell.angle_gamma   90.00
#
_symmetry.space_group_name_H-M   'P 1'
#
loop_
_entity.id
_entity.type
_entity.pdbx_description
1 polymer ?
#
loop_
_entity_poly.entity_id
_entity_poly.type
_entity_poly.pdbx_seq_one_letter_code
_entity_poly.pdbx_strand_id
1 'polypeptide(L)' 'GTQRLPRAIGMSLAKELIFSARVLDGQEAKAVGLISHVLEQNQEGDAAYRKALDLAREFLPQVPVRAPVST' A
#
# COMPACT_ATOMS: atom_id res chain seq x y z
N GLY A 1 0.25 -11.07 5.88
CA GLY A 1 -0.63 -12.10 6.48
C GLY A 1 -1.11 -13.05 5.42
N THR A 2 -1.32 -14.32 5.77
CA THR A 2 -1.61 -15.44 4.83
C THR A 2 -2.88 -15.25 4.00
N GLN A 3 -3.84 -14.44 4.47
CA GLN A 3 -5.08 -14.20 3.75
C GLN A 3 -5.06 -12.93 2.88
N ARG A 4 -4.39 -11.86 3.34
CA ARG A 4 -4.37 -10.56 2.63
C ARG A 4 -3.31 -10.51 1.54
N LEU A 5 -2.14 -11.10 1.79
CA LEU A 5 -1.02 -11.04 0.84
C LEU A 5 -1.35 -11.74 -0.50
N PRO A 6 -1.90 -12.98 -0.51
CA PRO A 6 -2.29 -13.62 -1.77
C PRO A 6 -3.38 -12.87 -2.54
N ARG A 7 -4.26 -12.12 -1.85
CA ARG A 7 -5.29 -11.31 -2.51
C ARG A 7 -4.71 -10.06 -3.17
N ALA A 8 -3.59 -9.54 -2.66
CA ALA A 8 -2.93 -8.36 -3.20
C ALA A 8 -2.04 -8.71 -4.40
N ILE A 9 -1.21 -9.76 -4.28
CA ILE A 9 -0.12 -10.05 -5.25
C ILE A 9 -0.21 -11.45 -5.90
N GLY A 10 -1.31 -12.17 -5.68
CA GLY A 10 -1.51 -13.53 -6.18
C GLY A 10 -0.89 -14.62 -5.29
N MET A 11 -1.43 -15.84 -5.40
CA MET A 11 -1.08 -16.94 -4.49
C MET A 11 0.35 -17.45 -4.66
N SER A 12 0.85 -17.55 -5.90
CA SER A 12 2.19 -18.09 -6.18
C SER A 12 3.27 -17.22 -5.56
N LEU A 13 3.24 -15.92 -5.84
CA LEU A 13 4.23 -14.99 -5.34
C LEU A 13 4.11 -14.79 -3.82
N ALA A 14 2.88 -14.75 -3.29
CA ALA A 14 2.69 -14.68 -1.84
C ALA A 14 3.30 -15.88 -1.10
N LYS A 15 3.20 -17.10 -1.64
CA LYS A 15 3.86 -18.28 -1.07
C LYS A 15 5.38 -18.17 -1.13
N GLU A 16 5.93 -17.71 -2.26
CA GLU A 16 7.36 -17.50 -2.40
C GLU A 16 7.91 -16.56 -1.31
N LEU A 17 7.28 -15.40 -1.12
CA LEU A 17 7.70 -14.43 -0.11
C LEU A 17 7.53 -14.96 1.33
N ILE A 18 6.43 -15.67 1.61
CA ILE A 18 6.18 -16.25 2.95
C ILE A 18 7.21 -17.33 3.28
N PHE A 19 7.50 -18.23 2.34
CA PHE A 19 8.41 -19.36 2.60
C PHE A 19 9.88 -18.96 2.56
N SER A 20 10.26 -18.01 1.71
CA SER A 20 11.64 -17.50 1.64
C SER A 20 11.97 -16.50 2.75
N ALA A 21 10.95 -15.94 3.42
CA ALA A 21 11.09 -14.80 4.33
C ALA A 21 11.87 -13.62 3.71
N ARG A 22 11.80 -13.48 2.38
CA ARG A 22 12.52 -12.43 1.64
C ARG A 22 11.96 -11.05 2.00
N VAL A 23 12.86 -10.13 2.27
CA VAL A 23 12.55 -8.70 2.40
C VAL A 23 12.62 -8.07 1.03
N LEU A 24 11.59 -7.28 0.69
CA LEU A 24 11.54 -6.50 -0.56
C LEU A 24 11.84 -5.04 -0.27
N ASP A 25 12.54 -4.39 -1.17
CA ASP A 25 12.62 -2.92 -1.18
C ASP A 25 11.36 -2.28 -1.79
N GLY A 26 11.30 -0.95 -1.79
CA GLY A 26 10.14 -0.21 -2.30
C GLY A 26 9.89 -0.39 -3.79
N GLN A 27 10.93 -0.54 -4.60
CA GLN A 27 10.81 -0.71 -6.06
C GLN A 27 10.33 -2.12 -6.39
N GLU A 28 10.90 -3.14 -5.73
CA GLU A 28 10.46 -4.53 -5.85
C GLU A 28 9.00 -4.68 -5.41
N ALA A 29 8.63 -4.08 -4.27
CA ALA A 29 7.25 -4.08 -3.77
C ALA A 29 6.27 -3.45 -4.78
N LYS A 30 6.67 -2.39 -5.48
CA LYS A 30 5.85 -1.77 -6.53
C LYS A 30 5.75 -2.66 -7.77
N ALA A 31 6.84 -3.29 -8.18
CA ALA A 31 6.88 -4.17 -9.35
C ALA A 31 5.95 -5.39 -9.19
N VAL A 32 5.85 -5.92 -7.97
CA VAL A 32 4.96 -7.06 -7.67
C VAL A 32 3.51 -6.64 -7.36
N GLY A 33 3.20 -5.34 -7.38
CA GLY A 33 1.86 -4.82 -7.08
C GLY A 33 1.49 -4.84 -5.60
N LEU A 34 2.47 -5.02 -4.69
CA LEU A 34 2.23 -4.97 -3.25
C LEU A 34 1.87 -3.56 -2.77
N ILE A 35 2.44 -2.54 -3.42
CA ILE A 35 2.17 -1.13 -3.15
C ILE A 35 1.82 -0.38 -4.44
N SER A 36 0.99 0.66 -4.30
CA SER A 36 0.53 1.46 -5.43
C SER A 36 1.48 2.61 -5.80
N HIS A 37 2.34 3.06 -4.89
CA HIS A 37 3.27 4.17 -5.14
C HIS A 37 4.61 3.88 -4.47
N VAL A 38 5.69 4.23 -5.15
CA VAL A 38 7.06 4.24 -4.63
C VAL A 38 7.64 5.62 -4.88
N LEU A 39 8.41 6.12 -3.92
CA LEU A 39 8.96 7.48 -3.92
C LEU A 39 10.40 7.42 -3.43
N GLU A 40 11.22 8.35 -3.88
CA GLU A 40 12.51 8.56 -3.25
C GLU A 40 12.32 9.16 -1.86
N GLN A 41 13.13 8.68 -0.91
CA GLN A 41 13.05 9.16 0.46
C GLN A 41 13.67 10.56 0.56
N ASN A 42 12.98 11.46 1.25
CA ASN A 42 13.47 12.81 1.52
C ASN A 42 14.34 12.84 2.79
N GLN A 43 14.99 13.98 3.03
CA GLN A 43 15.88 14.16 4.19
C GLN A 43 15.16 14.02 5.54
N GLU A 44 13.86 14.34 5.58
CA GLU A 44 13.02 14.27 6.78
C GLU A 44 12.46 12.86 7.03
N GLY A 45 12.58 11.94 6.07
CA GLY A 45 12.13 10.55 6.21
C GLY A 45 10.61 10.34 6.08
N ASP A 46 9.85 11.35 5.67
CA ASP A 46 8.38 11.37 5.65
C ASP A 46 7.78 11.41 4.22
N ALA A 47 8.56 11.16 3.18
CA ALA A 47 8.11 11.27 1.78
C ALA A 47 6.85 10.42 1.48
N ALA A 48 6.81 9.18 1.98
CA ALA A 48 5.64 8.30 1.85
C ALA A 48 4.40 8.87 2.55
N TYR A 49 4.57 9.48 3.72
CA TYR A 49 3.50 10.10 4.48
C TYR A 49 2.93 11.32 3.75
N ARG A 50 3.81 12.17 3.20
CA ARG A 50 3.39 13.33 2.39
C ARG A 50 2.55 12.93 1.19
N LYS A 51 2.94 11.86 0.46
CA LYS A 51 2.13 11.38 -0.66
C LYS A 51 0.80 10.78 -0.22
N ALA A 52 0.74 10.13 0.94
CA ALA A 52 -0.52 9.65 1.50
C ALA A 52 -1.49 10.81 1.82
N LEU A 53 -0.97 11.93 2.35
CA LEU A 53 -1.78 13.14 2.59
C LEU A 53 -2.29 13.77 1.29
N ASP A 54 -1.43 13.81 0.27
CA ASP A 54 -1.78 14.30 -1.06
C ASP A 54 -2.93 13.48 -1.68
N LEU A 55 -2.79 12.15 -1.69
CA LEU A 55 -3.86 11.24 -2.14
C LEU A 55 -5.14 11.37 -1.31
N ALA A 56 -5.03 11.51 0.01
CA ALA A 56 -6.20 11.70 0.86
C ALA A 56 -6.95 12.99 0.49
N ARG A 57 -6.24 14.07 0.18
CA ARG A 57 -6.84 15.35 -0.26
C ARG A 57 -7.53 15.22 -1.62
N GLU A 58 -6.99 14.43 -2.53
CA GLU A 58 -7.63 14.13 -3.83
C GLU A 58 -8.97 13.39 -3.65
N PHE A 59 -9.10 12.56 -2.63
CA PHE A 59 -10.34 11.82 -2.36
C PHE A 59 -11.42 12.65 -1.64
N LEU A 60 -11.05 13.67 -0.85
CA LEU A 60 -12.00 14.52 -0.11
C LEU A 60 -13.17 15.08 -0.94
N PRO A 61 -12.97 15.66 -2.15
CA PRO A 61 -14.08 16.19 -2.93
C PRO A 61 -15.01 15.12 -3.52
N GLN A 62 -14.61 13.84 -3.51
CA GLN A 62 -15.33 12.74 -4.15
C GLN A 62 -16.17 11.91 -3.17
N VAL A 63 -16.01 12.10 -1.85
CA VAL A 63 -16.79 11.36 -0.84
C VAL A 63 -18.15 12.04 -0.69
N PRO A 64 -19.27 11.45 -1.16
CA PRO A 64 -20.57 11.85 -0.67
C PRO A 64 -20.57 11.50 0.82
N VAL A 65 -20.92 12.44 1.70
CA VAL A 65 -21.09 12.19 3.14
C VAL A 65 -22.01 10.99 3.32
N ARG A 66 -21.42 9.82 3.55
CA ARG A 66 -22.08 8.68 4.16
C ARG A 66 -21.65 8.72 5.61
N ALA A 67 -22.40 9.50 6.40
CA ALA A 67 -22.29 9.50 7.85
C ALA A 67 -22.35 8.05 8.36
N PRO A 68 -21.62 7.71 9.44
CA PRO A 68 -21.70 6.37 10.02
C PRO A 68 -23.17 6.09 10.35
N VAL A 69 -23.70 5.00 9.82
CA VAL A 69 -25.00 4.48 10.24
C VAL A 69 -24.80 4.04 11.69
N SER A 70 -25.39 4.78 12.64
CA SER A 70 -25.50 4.33 14.01
C SER A 70 -26.51 3.20 14.01
N THR A 71 -26.06 1.97 14.28
CA THR A 71 -26.91 0.86 14.71
C THR A 71 -26.32 0.29 15.98
#